data_AF-A0A239RJQ7-F1
#
_entry.id   AF-A0A239RJQ7-F1
#
_cell.length_a   1.000
_cell.length_b   1.000
_cell.length_c   1.000
_cell.angle_alpha   90.00
_cell.angle_beta   90.00
_cell.angle_gamma   90.00
#
_symmetry.space_group_name_H-M   'P 1'
#
loop_
_entity.id
_entity.type
_entity.pdbx_description
1 polymer ?
#
loop_
_entity_poly.entity_id
_entity_poly.type
_entity_poly.pdbx_seq_one_letter_code
_entity_poly.pdbx_strand_id
1 'polypeptide(L)'
;MTDNNDEKLIARFFEENRPEIADNGFSRRVMRRLPASKRNLSRLWTALCSLAGLAFFLLFNGFADLRVALGNVFGDFVGALFSAEGASLSPLMFLIALFTLGAVTVFNLANAR
;
A
#
# COMPACT_ATOMS: atom_id res chain seq x y z
N MET A 1 47.96 17.47 2.55
CA MET A 1 48.16 16.02 2.30
C MET A 1 48.46 15.27 3.62
N THR A 2 47.71 15.52 4.69
CA THR A 2 47.95 14.97 6.04
C THR A 2 46.85 14.01 6.52
N ASP A 3 45.65 14.11 5.95
CA ASP A 3 44.45 13.35 6.33
C ASP A 3 44.62 11.82 6.19
N ASN A 4 45.21 11.37 5.07
CA ASN A 4 45.36 9.95 4.76
C ASN A 4 46.29 9.17 5.71
N ASN A 5 47.16 9.86 6.45
CA ASN A 5 48.13 9.20 7.32
C ASN A 5 47.57 8.98 8.73
N ASP A 6 46.74 9.90 9.19
CA ASP A 6 46.05 9.79 10.49
C ASP A 6 44.99 8.68 10.45
N GLU A 7 44.23 8.56 9.35
CA GLU A 7 43.29 7.44 9.17
C GLU A 7 43.99 6.07 9.22
N LYS A 8 45.19 5.97 8.62
CA LYS A 8 45.99 4.74 8.65
C LYS A 8 46.54 4.44 10.04
N LEU A 9 46.90 5.46 10.81
CA LEU A 9 47.37 5.31 12.18
C LEU A 9 46.23 4.82 13.08
N ILE A 10 45.06 5.43 12.94
CA ILE A 10 43.85 5.10 13.69
C ILE A 10 43.39 3.67 13.33
N ALA A 11 43.39 3.31 12.05
CA ALA A 11 43.05 1.95 11.61
C ALA A 11 43.98 0.89 12.21
N ARG A 12 45.30 1.11 12.18
CA ARG A 12 46.28 0.21 12.80
C ARG A 12 46.13 0.11 14.31
N PHE A 13 45.86 1.24 14.98
CA PHE A 13 45.63 1.26 16.41
C PHE A 13 44.41 0.44 16.81
N PHE A 14 43.30 0.55 16.06
CA PHE A 14 42.10 -0.25 16.29
C PHE A 14 42.28 -1.71 15.91
N GLU A 15 43.06 -2.03 14.88
CA GLU A 15 43.36 -3.40 14.47
C GLU A 15 44.20 -4.12 15.52
N GLU A 16 45.20 -3.44 16.07
CA GLU A 16 46.11 -4.00 17.07
C GLU A 16 45.50 -4.04 18.48
N ASN A 17 44.55 -3.16 18.79
CA ASN A 17 43.87 -3.07 20.09
C ASN A 17 42.37 -3.40 20.00
N ARG A 18 41.96 -4.37 19.17
CA ARG A 18 40.57 -4.86 19.15
C ARG A 18 40.43 -6.05 20.11
N PRO A 19 40.17 -5.85 21.42
CA PRO A 19 39.78 -6.96 22.25
C PRO A 19 38.51 -7.56 21.66
N GLU A 20 38.53 -8.86 21.34
CA GLU A 20 37.31 -9.61 21.07
C GLU A 20 36.51 -9.67 22.37
N ILE A 21 35.70 -8.64 22.59
CA ILE A 21 34.76 -8.61 23.70
C ILE A 21 33.70 -9.66 23.35
N ALA A 22 33.81 -10.83 23.96
CA ALA A 22 32.76 -11.83 23.91
C ALA A 22 31.45 -11.17 24.35
N ASP A 23 30.43 -11.21 23.49
CA ASP A 23 29.10 -10.70 23.82
C ASP A 23 28.48 -11.64 24.86
N ASN A 24 28.83 -11.41 26.13
CA ASN A 24 28.42 -12.17 27.31
C ASN A 24 26.92 -11.97 27.61
N GLY A 25 26.07 -12.09 26.59
CA GLY A 25 24.65 -11.78 26.62
C GLY A 25 24.35 -10.30 26.80
N PHE A 26 25.31 -9.39 26.54
CA PHE A 26 25.11 -7.95 26.66
C PHE A 26 24.05 -7.48 25.66
N SER A 27 24.18 -7.84 24.38
CA SER A 27 23.20 -7.46 23.36
C SER A 27 21.80 -7.98 23.69
N ARG A 28 21.70 -9.22 24.19
CA ARG A 28 20.42 -9.80 24.63
C ARG A 28 19.82 -9.05 25.81
N ARG A 29 20.64 -8.63 26.79
CA ARG A 29 20.18 -7.82 27.93
C ARG A 29 19.77 -6.40 27.52
N VAL A 30 20.46 -5.79 26.55
CA VAL A 30 20.13 -4.47 26.00
C VAL A 30 18.84 -4.54 25.19
N MET A 31 18.72 -5.50 24.27
CA MET A 31 17.52 -5.71 23.46
C MET A 31 16.27 -6.02 24.30
N ARG A 32 16.42 -6.71 25.43
CA ARG A 32 15.29 -6.97 26.34
C ARG A 32 14.91 -5.77 27.20
N ARG A 33 15.83 -4.81 27.42
CA ARG A 33 15.55 -3.55 28.13
C ARG A 33 14.99 -2.46 27.20
N LEU A 34 15.07 -2.65 25.88
CA LEU A 34 14.36 -1.81 24.93
C LEU A 34 12.85 -2.01 25.12
N PRO A 35 12.06 -0.94 25.25
CA PRO A 35 10.62 -1.03 25.49
C PRO A 35 9.89 -1.54 24.23
N ALA A 36 9.94 -2.85 23.99
CA ALA A 36 9.15 -3.55 22.98
C ALA A 36 7.63 -3.52 23.28
N SER A 37 7.25 -2.96 24.43
CA SER A 37 5.91 -3.00 25.01
C SER A 37 4.88 -2.08 24.33
N LYS A 38 5.28 -1.00 23.65
CA LYS A 38 4.30 -0.05 23.06
C LYS A 38 3.57 -0.56 21.82
N ARG A 39 4.04 -1.65 21.21
CA ARG A 39 3.46 -2.22 19.98
C ARG A 39 2.11 -2.90 20.23
N ASN A 40 1.83 -3.30 21.47
CA ASN A 40 0.57 -3.97 21.81
C ASN A 40 -0.56 -2.94 22.03
N LEU A 41 -0.23 -1.80 22.65
CA LEU A 41 -1.20 -0.74 22.89
C LEU A 41 -1.62 -0.04 21.60
N SER A 42 -0.68 0.20 20.67
CA SER A 42 -1.02 0.76 19.35
C SER A 42 -1.90 -0.19 18.55
N ARG A 43 -1.60 -1.49 18.56
CA ARG A 43 -2.45 -2.50 17.90
C ARG A 43 -3.83 -2.59 18.51
N LEU A 44 -3.94 -2.56 19.84
CA LEU A 44 -5.22 -2.59 20.52
C LEU A 44 -6.05 -1.35 20.19
N TRP A 45 -5.41 -0.18 20.15
CA TRP A 45 -6.06 1.06 19.76
C TRP A 45 -6.53 1.04 18.30
N THR A 46 -5.68 0.62 17.37
CA THR A 46 -6.06 0.45 15.97
C THR A 46 -7.20 -0.55 15.82
N ALA A 47 -7.14 -1.69 16.52
CA ALA A 47 -8.22 -2.68 16.49
C ALA A 47 -9.54 -2.10 17.01
N LEU A 48 -9.51 -1.33 18.10
CA LEU A 48 -10.69 -0.69 18.68
C LEU A 48 -11.26 0.36 17.72
N CYS A 49 -10.42 1.22 17.14
CA CYS A 49 -10.84 2.19 16.13
C CYS A 49 -11.43 1.52 14.88
N SER A 50 -10.81 0.44 14.38
CA SER A 50 -11.32 -0.32 13.25
C SER A 50 -12.66 -0.97 13.55
N LEU A 51 -12.83 -1.53 14.76
CA LEU A 51 -14.09 -2.15 15.18
C LEU A 51 -15.20 -1.10 15.33
N ALA A 52 -14.87 0.06 15.89
CA ALA A 52 -15.79 1.20 15.96
C ALA A 52 -16.21 1.66 14.56
N GLY A 53 -15.27 1.85 13.64
CA GLY A 53 -15.56 2.23 12.26
C GLY A 53 -16.47 1.21 11.55
N LEU A 54 -16.21 -0.09 11.74
CA LEU A 54 -17.06 -1.14 11.20
C LEU A 54 -18.47 -1.13 11.82
N ALA A 55 -18.58 -0.95 13.13
CA ALA A 55 -19.86 -0.85 13.82
C ALA A 55 -20.67 0.37 13.33
N PHE A 56 -20.03 1.53 13.20
CA PHE A 56 -20.64 2.72 12.59
C PHE A 56 -21.11 2.43 11.16
N PHE A 57 -20.28 1.79 10.34
CA PHE A 57 -20.65 1.42 8.98
C PHE A 57 -21.89 0.53 8.91
N LEU A 58 -22.03 -0.43 9.83
CA LEU A 58 -23.19 -1.32 9.91
C LEU A 58 -24.44 -0.61 10.46
N LEU A 59 -24.29 0.21 11.51
CA LEU A 59 -25.40 0.93 12.15
C LEU A 59 -26.02 1.99 11.24
N PHE A 60 -25.19 2.70 10.47
CA PHE A 60 -25.63 3.71 9.51
C PHE A 60 -26.04 3.11 8.15
N ASN A 61 -26.19 1.78 8.08
CA ASN A 61 -26.59 1.09 6.86
C ASN A 61 -25.69 1.45 5.67
N GLY A 62 -24.38 1.63 5.89
CA GLY A 62 -23.44 2.16 4.91
C GLY A 62 -23.34 1.34 3.62
N PHE A 63 -23.77 0.07 3.65
CA PHE A 63 -23.95 -0.73 2.45
C PHE A 63 -25.08 -0.23 1.54
N ALA A 64 -26.20 0.24 2.10
CA ALA A 64 -27.29 0.82 1.34
C ALA A 64 -26.83 2.12 0.66
N ASP A 65 -26.20 3.01 1.42
CA ASP A 65 -25.67 4.27 0.91
C ASP A 65 -24.56 4.05 -0.13
N LEU A 66 -23.67 3.09 0.09
CA LEU A 66 -22.62 2.73 -0.87
C LEU A 66 -23.22 2.20 -2.17
N ARG A 67 -24.26 1.37 -2.11
CA ARG A 67 -24.93 0.85 -3.31
C ARG A 67 -25.64 1.96 -4.08
N VAL A 68 -26.27 2.90 -3.39
CA VAL A 68 -26.92 4.07 -4.01
C VAL A 68 -25.88 4.98 -4.64
N ALA A 69 -24.80 5.32 -3.91
CA ALA A 69 -23.72 6.14 -4.43
C ALA A 69 -23.04 5.49 -5.65
N LEU A 70 -22.77 4.19 -5.59
CA LEU A 70 -22.18 3.45 -6.70
C LEU A 70 -23.13 3.40 -7.90
N GLY A 71 -24.42 3.15 -7.66
CA GLY A 71 -25.46 3.16 -8.69
C GLY A 71 -25.60 4.52 -9.35
N ASN A 72 -25.54 5.60 -8.57
CA ASN A 72 -25.60 6.98 -9.07
C ASN A 72 -24.37 7.32 -9.89
N VAL A 73 -23.16 7.03 -9.40
CA VAL A 73 -21.91 7.28 -10.15
C VAL A 73 -21.89 6.49 -11.46
N PHE A 74 -22.32 5.23 -11.43
CA PHE A 74 -22.39 4.41 -12.64
C PHE A 74 -23.47 4.92 -13.60
N GLY A 75 -24.65 5.26 -13.08
CA GLY A 75 -25.76 5.81 -13.84
C GLY A 75 -25.41 7.16 -14.48
N ASP A 76 -24.74 8.04 -13.76
CA ASP A 76 -24.26 9.34 -14.26
C ASP A 76 -23.19 9.17 -15.32
N PHE A 77 -22.23 8.26 -15.12
CA PHE A 77 -21.20 7.96 -16.12
C PHE A 77 -21.81 7.42 -17.41
N VAL A 78 -22.69 6.43 -17.29
CA VAL A 78 -23.39 5.81 -18.41
C VAL A 78 -24.30 6.82 -19.09
N GLY A 79 -25.07 7.59 -18.33
CA GLY A 79 -25.95 8.63 -18.82
C GLY A 79 -25.19 9.75 -19.53
N ALA A 80 -24.02 10.14 -19.01
CA ALA A 80 -23.13 11.09 -19.67
C ALA A 80 -22.58 10.53 -20.98
N LEU A 81 -22.23 9.25 -21.04
CA LEU A 81 -21.80 8.58 -22.28
C LEU A 81 -22.92 8.58 -23.34
N PHE A 82 -24.14 8.26 -22.93
CA PHE A 82 -25.30 8.27 -23.82
C PHE A 82 -25.76 9.68 -24.22
N SER A 83 -25.52 10.68 -23.37
CA SER A 83 -25.92 12.08 -23.62
C SER A 83 -24.86 12.86 -24.40
N ALA A 84 -23.58 12.50 -24.27
CA ALA A 84 -22.47 13.14 -24.98
C ALA A 84 -22.50 12.85 -26.49
N GLU A 85 -23.15 11.76 -26.90
CA GLU A 85 -23.33 11.44 -28.32
C GLU A 85 -24.79 11.65 -28.72
N GLY A 86 -25.07 12.78 -29.36
CA GLY A 86 -26.35 13.03 -30.07
C GLY A 86 -26.59 12.12 -31.28
N ALA A 87 -25.96 10.95 -31.33
CA ALA A 87 -26.11 9.94 -32.36
C ALA A 87 -26.66 8.67 -31.70
N SER A 88 -27.67 8.08 -32.31
CA SER A 88 -28.33 6.84 -31.90
C SER A 88 -27.33 5.69 -31.71
N LEU A 89 -26.72 5.59 -30.54
CA LEU A 89 -25.94 4.43 -30.14
C LEU A 89 -26.89 3.27 -29.91
N SER A 90 -27.19 2.56 -30.99
CA SER A 90 -27.85 1.27 -30.90
C SER A 90 -27.06 0.37 -29.95
N PRO A 91 -27.72 -0.47 -29.11
CA PRO A 91 -27.05 -1.43 -28.23
C PRO A 91 -25.96 -2.27 -28.91
N LEU A 92 -26.05 -2.43 -30.23
CA LEU A 92 -25.07 -3.13 -31.07
C LEU A 92 -23.71 -2.39 -31.13
N MET A 93 -23.69 -1.06 -31.21
CA MET A 93 -22.46 -0.27 -31.27
C MET A 93 -21.64 -0.40 -29.98
N PHE A 94 -22.31 -0.44 -28.83
CA PHE A 94 -21.67 -0.72 -27.54
C PHE A 94 -21.03 -2.11 -27.49
N LEU A 95 -21.72 -3.13 -27.99
CA LEU A 95 -21.19 -4.50 -28.03
C LEU A 95 -19.96 -4.57 -28.95
N ILE A 96 -19.99 -3.90 -30.09
CA ILE A 96 -18.84 -3.81 -30.99
C ILE A 96 -17.68 -3.08 -30.30
N ALA A 97 -17.92 -1.92 -29.68
CA ALA A 97 -16.87 -1.15 -29.00
C ALA A 97 -16.22 -1.92 -27.84
N LEU A 98 -17.01 -2.67 -27.06
CA LEU A 98 -16.50 -3.53 -25.99
C LEU A 98 -15.63 -4.67 -26.56
N PHE A 99 -16.10 -5.29 -27.65
CA PHE A 99 -15.38 -6.38 -28.31
C PHE A 99 -14.04 -5.91 -28.89
N THR A 100 -14.01 -4.75 -29.54
CA THR A 100 -12.78 -4.20 -30.10
C THR A 100 -11.78 -3.81 -29.02
N LEU A 101 -12.20 -3.14 -27.94
CA LEU A 101 -11.35 -2.85 -26.79
C LEU A 101 -10.82 -4.13 -26.12
N GLY A 102 -11.66 -5.14 -25.95
CA GLY A 102 -11.28 -6.44 -25.41
C GLY A 102 -10.22 -7.13 -26.28
N ALA A 103 -10.42 -7.16 -27.59
CA ALA A 103 -9.46 -7.74 -28.53
C ALA A 103 -8.11 -7.01 -28.48
N VAL A 104 -8.12 -5.68 -28.45
CA VAL A 104 -6.90 -4.86 -28.36
C VAL A 104 -6.14 -5.11 -27.06
N THR A 105 -6.85 -5.18 -25.92
CA THR A 105 -6.22 -5.43 -24.61
C THR A 105 -5.61 -6.82 -24.54
N VAL A 106 -6.31 -7.85 -25.03
CA VAL A 106 -5.78 -9.23 -25.10
C VAL A 106 -4.57 -9.31 -26.02
N PHE A 107 -4.64 -8.68 -27.20
CA PHE A 107 -3.52 -8.64 -28.14
C PHE A 107 -2.29 -7.94 -27.53
N ASN A 108 -2.51 -6.81 -26.85
CA ASN A 108 -1.45 -6.09 -26.17
C ASN A 108 -0.82 -6.94 -25.06
N LEU A 109 -1.64 -7.62 -24.24
CA LEU A 109 -1.16 -8.51 -23.18
C LEU A 109 -0.39 -9.72 -23.73
N ALA A 110 -0.84 -10.30 -24.85
CA ALA A 110 -0.18 -11.42 -25.51
C ALA A 110 1.16 -11.01 -26.15
N ASN A 111 1.25 -9.78 -26.67
CA ASN A 111 2.46 -9.23 -27.29
C ASN A 111 3.41 -8.55 -26.28
N ALA A 112 2.98 -8.39 -25.02
CA ALA A 112 3.80 -7.87 -23.92
C ALA A 112 4.62 -8.97 -23.19
N ARG A 113 4.49 -10.25 -23.62
CA ARG A 113 5.40 -11.35 -23.26
C ARG A 113 6.54 -11.46 -24.25
#